data_AF-A0AA42ZX65-F1
#
_entry.id   AF-A0AA42ZX65-F1
#
_cell.length_a   1.000
_cell.length_b   1.000
_cell.length_c   1.000
_cell.angle_alpha   90.00
_cell.angle_beta   90.00
_cell.angle_gamma   90.00
#
_symmetry.space_group_name_H-M   'P 1'
#
loop_
_entity.id
_entity.type
_entity.pdbx_description
1 polymer ?
#
loop_
_entity_poly.entity_id
_entity_poly.type
_entity_poly.pdbx_seq_one_letter_code
_entity_poly.pdbx_strand_id
1 'polypeptide(L)'
;MRSFLLMTGSGPLNILTSHGSIENPVLLDKLLAKGIDKFIAFEVPYELARQRYGGHFNVVANDLHETDDLRILDYNGDRAFRMFTFSELGDAHVHEPAALEQTVG
;
A
#
# COMPACT_ATOMS: atom_id res chain seq x y z
N MET A 1 -6.43 -9.25 -6.49
CA MET A 1 -5.26 -8.63 -5.83
C MET A 1 -5.07 -7.24 -6.39
N ARG A 2 -4.69 -6.28 -5.55
CA ARG A 2 -4.35 -4.90 -5.95
C ARG A 2 -2.99 -4.54 -5.37
N SER A 3 -2.26 -3.67 -6.07
CA SER A 3 -0.98 -3.13 -5.61
C SER A 3 -1.13 -1.63 -5.40
N PHE A 4 -0.56 -1.12 -4.32
CA PHE A 4 -0.59 0.30 -4.00
C PHE A 4 0.80 0.78 -3.61
N LEU A 5 1.22 1.91 -4.18
CA LEU A 5 2.33 2.70 -3.67
C LEU A 5 1.78 3.66 -2.62
N LEU A 6 2.18 3.47 -1.37
CA LEU A 6 1.79 4.34 -0.26
C LEU A 6 2.91 5.34 0.02
N MET A 7 2.57 6.62 0.07
CA MET A 7 3.39 7.67 0.64
C MET A 7 2.99 7.84 2.10
N THR A 8 3.87 7.45 3.02
CA THR A 8 3.61 7.50 4.47
C THR A 8 4.59 8.44 5.17
N GLY A 9 4.40 8.69 6.47
CA GLY A 9 5.30 9.53 7.26
C GLY A 9 6.74 9.01 7.37
N SER A 10 6.95 7.70 7.28
CA SER A 10 8.29 7.08 7.30
C SER A 10 8.89 6.90 5.91
N GLY A 11 8.13 7.25 4.86
CA GLY A 11 8.54 7.18 3.47
C GLY A 11 7.60 6.32 2.61
N PRO A 12 7.96 6.13 1.34
CA PRO A 12 7.17 5.33 0.43
C PRO A 12 7.27 3.82 0.75
N LEU A 13 6.24 3.06 0.44
CA LEU A 13 6.31 1.60 0.37
C LEU A 13 5.33 1.07 -0.65
N ASN A 14 5.62 -0.10 -1.24
CA ASN A 14 4.66 -0.76 -2.13
C ASN A 14 4.04 -1.95 -1.42
N ILE A 15 2.71 -2.07 -1.46
CA ILE A 15 1.95 -3.17 -0.88
C ILE A 15 1.23 -3.98 -1.94
N LEU A 16 0.93 -5.23 -1.60
CA LEU A 16 0.04 -6.12 -2.32
C LEU A 16 -1.06 -6.56 -1.37
N THR A 17 -2.32 -6.49 -1.81
CA THR A 17 -3.47 -6.93 -1.01
C THR A 17 -4.48 -7.70 -1.84
N SER A 18 -5.23 -8.61 -1.20
CA SER A 18 -6.36 -9.30 -1.82
C SER A 18 -7.62 -8.42 -1.84
N HIS A 19 -7.68 -7.37 -1.02
CA HIS A 19 -8.81 -6.47 -0.93
C HIS A 19 -9.02 -5.64 -2.20
N GLY A 20 -10.29 -5.38 -2.49
CA GLY A 20 -10.70 -4.62 -3.67
C GLY A 20 -10.55 -3.11 -3.55
N SER A 21 -10.13 -2.56 -2.41
CA SER A 21 -10.01 -1.11 -2.19
C SER A 21 -8.96 -0.81 -1.13
N ILE A 22 -8.25 0.32 -1.25
CA ILE A 22 -7.35 0.83 -0.20
C ILE A 22 -8.13 1.26 1.05
N GLU A 23 -9.40 1.63 0.88
CA GLU A 23 -10.35 1.99 1.95
C GLU A 23 -11.10 0.77 2.52
N ASN A 24 -10.62 -0.45 2.28
CA ASN A 24 -11.22 -1.61 2.92
C ASN A 24 -10.94 -1.55 4.44
N PRO A 25 -11.96 -1.64 5.31
CA PRO A 25 -11.76 -1.50 6.76
C PRO A 25 -10.74 -2.50 7.34
N VAL A 26 -10.74 -3.75 6.88
CA VAL A 26 -9.80 -4.78 7.34
C VAL A 26 -8.37 -4.44 6.92
N LEU A 27 -8.18 -3.89 5.71
CA LEU A 27 -6.89 -3.40 5.24
C LEU A 27 -6.40 -2.23 6.08
N LEU A 28 -7.27 -1.27 6.36
CA LEU A 28 -6.96 -0.09 7.18
C LEU A 28 -6.55 -0.50 8.59
N ASP A 29 -7.29 -1.42 9.23
CA ASP A 29 -6.92 -1.95 10.56
C ASP A 29 -5.53 -2.60 10.55
N LYS A 30 -5.18 -3.30 9.46
CA LYS A 30 -3.85 -3.92 9.28
C LYS A 30 -2.75 -2.90 9.03
N LEU A 31 -3.02 -1.83 8.28
CA LEU A 31 -2.10 -0.72 8.09
C LEU A 31 -1.89 0.04 9.41
N LEU A 32 -2.97 0.30 10.16
CA LEU A 32 -2.95 0.92 11.48
C LEU A 32 -2.13 0.09 12.48
N ALA A 33 -2.31 -1.23 12.51
CA ALA A 33 -1.49 -2.14 13.33
C ALA A 33 0.00 -2.13 12.96
N LYS A 34 0.35 -1.65 11.76
CA LYS A 34 1.73 -1.40 11.29
C LYS A 34 2.18 0.05 11.51
N GLY A 35 1.37 0.89 12.18
CA GLY A 35 1.65 2.30 12.44
C GLY A 35 1.42 3.22 11.23
N ILE A 36 0.63 2.78 10.25
CA ILE A 36 0.29 3.55 9.06
C ILE A 36 -1.20 3.91 9.14
N ASP A 37 -1.50 5.07 9.71
CA ASP A 37 -2.85 5.62 9.86
C ASP A 37 -3.14 6.80 8.92
N LYS A 38 -2.10 7.41 8.34
CA LYS A 38 -2.18 8.53 7.40
C LYS A 38 -1.24 8.31 6.21
N PHE A 39 -1.79 8.37 5.01
CA PHE A 39 -1.04 8.10 3.77
C PHE A 39 -1.70 8.70 2.52
N ILE A 40 -0.91 8.80 1.45
CA ILE A 40 -1.42 8.98 0.09
C ILE A 40 -1.16 7.68 -0.66
N ALA A 41 -2.20 7.07 -1.21
CA ALA A 41 -2.11 5.85 -1.99
C ALA A 41 -2.25 6.13 -3.48
N PHE A 42 -1.40 5.50 -4.27
CA PHE A 42 -1.52 5.42 -5.71
C PHE A 42 -1.72 3.96 -6.08
N GLU A 43 -2.77 3.67 -6.86
CA GLU A 43 -2.89 2.32 -7.41
C GLU A 43 -1.79 2.10 -8.45
N VAL A 44 -1.10 0.97 -8.31
CA VAL A 44 -0.12 0.50 -9.29
C VAL A 44 -0.81 -0.58 -10.13
N PRO A 45 -0.84 -0.45 -11.47
CA PRO A 45 -1.40 -1.49 -12.33
C PRO A 45 -0.75 -2.84 -12.01
N TYR A 46 -1.57 -3.85 -11.70
CA TYR A 46 -1.11 -5.14 -11.18
C TYR A 46 -0.05 -5.80 -12.09
N GLU A 47 -0.31 -5.83 -13.40
CA GLU A 47 0.64 -6.41 -14.37
C GLU A 47 1.95 -5.62 -14.45
N LEU A 48 1.92 -4.30 -14.26
CA LEU A 48 3.12 -3.47 -14.25
C LEU A 48 3.97 -3.75 -13.01
N ALA A 49 3.33 -3.84 -11.83
CA ALA A 49 4.00 -4.24 -10.59
C ALA A 49 4.64 -5.64 -10.74
N ARG A 50 3.88 -6.60 -11.28
CA ARG A 50 4.36 -7.97 -11.53
C ARG A 50 5.56 -7.98 -12.47
N GLN A 51 5.52 -7.20 -13.55
CA GLN A 51 6.61 -7.10 -14.50
C GLN A 51 7.89 -6.52 -13.86
N ARG A 52 7.77 -5.44 -13.07
CA ARG A 52 8.93 -4.73 -12.53
C ARG A 52 9.58 -5.41 -11.34
N TYR A 53 8.78 -5.98 -10.45
CA TYR A 53 9.31 -6.74 -9.31
C TYR A 53 9.68 -8.18 -9.68
N GLY A 54 9.19 -8.71 -10.81
CA GLY A 54 9.61 -9.98 -11.37
C GLY A 54 9.45 -11.15 -10.39
N GLY A 55 10.52 -11.94 -10.21
CA GLY A 55 10.50 -13.10 -9.31
C GLY A 55 10.12 -12.76 -7.87
N HIS A 56 10.52 -11.58 -7.37
CA HIS A 56 10.15 -11.11 -6.03
C HIS A 56 8.64 -10.93 -5.89
N PHE A 57 7.98 -10.43 -6.94
CA PHE A 57 6.52 -10.33 -6.96
C PHE A 57 5.86 -11.69 -6.76
N ASN A 58 6.31 -12.70 -7.50
CA ASN A 58 5.71 -14.04 -7.44
C ASN A 58 5.83 -14.66 -6.04
N VAL A 59 6.98 -14.47 -5.38
CA VAL A 59 7.18 -14.94 -4.00
C VAL A 59 6.19 -14.26 -3.06
N VAL A 60 6.12 -12.93 -3.09
CA VAL A 60 5.21 -12.15 -2.22
C VAL A 60 3.74 -12.46 -2.51
N ALA A 61 3.37 -12.64 -3.78
CA ALA A 61 2.01 -12.94 -4.21
C ALA A 61 1.57 -14.35 -3.79
N ASN A 62 2.46 -15.35 -3.91
CA ASN A 62 2.15 -16.73 -3.50
C ASN A 62 2.01 -16.88 -1.99
N ASP A 63 2.75 -16.07 -1.22
CA ASP A 63 2.65 -16.06 0.23
C ASP A 63 1.39 -15.34 0.75
N LEU A 64 0.62 -14.66 -0.12
CA LEU A 64 -0.65 -14.03 0.24
C LEU A 64 -1.73 -15.12 0.39
N HIS A 65 -1.84 -15.71 1.58
CA HIS A 65 -2.87 -16.71 1.92
C HIS A 65 -4.21 -16.05 2.28
N GLU A 66 -5.32 -16.82 2.27
CA GLU A 66 -6.67 -16.30 2.55
C GLU A 66 -6.80 -15.54 3.90
N THR A 67 -5.98 -15.87 4.89
CA THR A 67 -5.95 -15.20 6.19
C THR A 67 -4.98 -14.01 6.27
N ASP A 68 -4.02 -13.90 5.35
CA ASP A 68 -3.00 -12.86 5.29
C ASP A 68 -3.14 -12.05 3.99
N ASP A 69 -4.12 -11.16 3.98
CA ASP A 69 -4.57 -10.36 2.84
C ASP A 69 -3.75 -9.07 2.57
N LEU A 70 -2.63 -8.85 3.30
CA LEU A 70 -1.73 -7.70 3.11
C LEU A 70 -0.26 -8.13 3.19
N ARG A 71 0.50 -7.85 2.14
CA ARG A 71 1.96 -8.01 2.13
C ARG A 71 2.65 -6.75 1.65
N ILE A 72 3.80 -6.48 2.24
CA ILE A 72 4.68 -5.42 1.75
C ILE A 72 5.50 -6.01 0.60
N LEU A 73 5.30 -5.46 -0.58
CA LEU A 73 6.03 -5.84 -1.78
C LEU A 73 7.43 -5.21 -1.79
N ASP A 74 7.57 -3.98 -1.29
CA ASP A 74 8.86 -3.31 -1.19
C ASP A 74 8.98 -2.43 0.06
N TYR A 75 9.92 -2.80 0.93
CA TYR A 75 10.28 -2.03 2.13
C TYR A 75 11.32 -0.94 1.84
N ASN A 76 12.01 -0.99 0.70
CA ASN A 76 12.94 0.06 0.30
C ASN A 76 12.16 1.18 -0.38
N GLY A 77 11.74 2.17 0.39
CA GLY A 77 10.88 3.24 -0.08
C GLY A 77 11.46 4.08 -1.22
N ASP A 78 12.77 4.30 -1.23
CA ASP A 78 13.45 5.00 -2.31
C ASP A 78 13.34 4.23 -3.65
N ARG A 79 13.56 2.90 -3.60
CA ARG A 79 13.38 2.02 -4.77
C ARG A 79 11.91 1.98 -5.19
N ALA A 80 11.01 1.76 -4.25
CA ALA A 80 9.58 1.65 -4.50
C ALA A 80 9.01 2.89 -5.19
N PHE A 81 9.42 4.08 -4.74
CA PHE A 81 8.97 5.36 -5.30
C PHE A 81 9.54 5.63 -6.68
N ARG A 82 10.83 5.37 -6.91
CA ARG A 82 11.46 5.56 -8.22
C ARG A 82 11.07 4.51 -9.24
N MET A 83 10.50 3.38 -8.81
CA MET A 83 10.13 2.28 -9.68
C MET A 83 8.98 2.64 -10.64
N PHE A 84 8.12 3.60 -10.30
CA PHE A 84 6.96 3.98 -11.11
C PHE A 84 6.96 5.46 -11.43
N THR A 85 6.62 5.83 -12.66
CA THR A 85 6.38 7.22 -13.00
C THR A 85 4.95 7.60 -12.60
N PHE A 86 4.70 8.89 -12.33
CA PHE A 86 3.35 9.35 -11.98
C PHE A 86 2.32 9.09 -13.09
N SER A 87 2.73 9.08 -14.36
CA SER A 87 1.82 8.79 -15.48
C SER A 87 1.40 7.32 -15.57
N GLU A 88 2.10 6.43 -14.86
CA GLU A 88 1.81 5.00 -14.79
C GLU A 88 0.95 4.63 -13.58
N LEU A 89 0.82 5.56 -12.63
CA LEU A 89 0.05 5.40 -11.41
C LEU A 89 -1.40 5.83 -11.65
N GLY A 90 -2.33 5.24 -10.90
CA GLY A 90 -3.70 5.74 -10.78
C GLY A 90 -3.75 7.06 -10.02
N ASP A 91 -4.96 7.61 -9.87
CA ASP A 91 -5.17 8.86 -9.13
C ASP A 91 -4.73 8.74 -7.66
N ALA A 92 -4.28 9.86 -7.11
CA ALA A 92 -3.94 9.95 -5.70
C ALA A 92 -5.19 9.80 -4.83
N HIS A 93 -5.17 8.84 -3.93
CA HIS A 93 -6.17 8.66 -2.88
C HIS A 93 -5.58 9.07 -1.53
N VAL A 94 -6.21 10.01 -0.82
CA VAL A 94 -5.73 10.51 0.47
C VAL A 94 -6.50 9.82 1.59
N HIS A 95 -5.77 9.25 2.55
CA HIS A 95 -6.33 8.69 3.76
C HIS A 95 -5.72 9.38 4.98
N GLU A 96 -6.57 9.83 5.89
CA GLU A 96 -6.19 10.28 7.22
C GLU A 96 -7.30 9.92 8.21
N PRO A 97 -6.95 9.62 9.49
CA PRO A 97 -7.97 9.32 10.47
C PRO A 97 -8.79 10.57 10.72
N ALA A 98 -10.10 10.40 10.96
CA ALA A 98 -10.93 11.49 11.43
C ALA A 98 -10.26 12.12 12.65
N ALA A 99 -10.12 13.45 12.66
CA ALA A 99 -9.48 14.16 13.75
C ALA A 99 -10.11 13.70 15.06
N LEU A 100 -9.31 13.09 15.94
CA LEU A 100 -9.69 12.93 17.33
C LEU A 100 -9.99 14.34 17.81
N GLU A 101 -11.26 14.63 18.13
CA GLU A 101 -11.61 15.84 18.85
C GLU A 101 -10.68 15.88 20.05
N GLN A 102 -9.73 16.81 20.01
CA GLN A 102 -8.86 17.02 21.15
C GLN A 102 -9.80 17.56 22.24
N THR A 103 -10.24 16.69 23.12
CA THR A 103 -10.88 17.08 24.36
C THR A 103 -9.82 17.84 25.14
N VAL A 104 -9.80 19.17 24.93
CA VAL A 104 -9.00 20.11 25.70
C VAL A 104 -9.49 19.98 27.14
N GLY A 105 -8.67 19.32 27.96
CA GLY A 105 -8.80 19.35 29.42
C GLY A 105 -8.27 20.65 29.99
#